data_AF-A0A2E9IRI5-F1
#
_entry.id   AF-A0A2E9IRI5-F1
#
_cell.length_a   1.000
_cell.length_b   1.000
_cell.length_c   1.000
_cell.angle_alpha   90.00
_cell.angle_beta   90.00
_cell.angle_gamma   90.00
#
_symmetry.space_group_name_H-M   'P 1'
#
loop_
_entity.id
_entity.type
_entity.pdbx_description
1 polymer ?
#
loop_
_entity_poly.entity_id
_entity_poly.type
_entity_poly.pdbx_seq_one_letter_code
_entity_poly.pdbx_strand_id
1 'polypeptide(L)'
;MLQVCSKSPPKHSTPVPLSYLWQVGTELQRSICWDDYVHPEAPPTFLWHTVADSTVPVENSYQMAIALQQAQIPHELHVFPCGEHGIGLGTIHSRRQGSADQWRGLAERWLRELNF
;
A
#
# COMPACT_ATOMS: atom_id res chain seq x y z
N MET A 1 6.54 -1.83 -9.09
CA MET A 1 7.69 -1.19 -8.41
C MET A 1 7.80 -1.83 -7.04
N LEU A 2 8.76 -2.75 -6.84
CA LEU A 2 8.97 -3.45 -5.56
C LEU A 2 9.50 -2.45 -4.52
N GLN A 3 8.78 -2.28 -3.42
CA GLN A 3 9.20 -1.42 -2.32
C GLN A 3 9.02 -2.20 -1.00
N VAL A 4 10.01 -2.08 -0.13
CA VAL A 4 10.00 -2.57 1.24
C VAL A 4 10.70 -1.47 2.03
N CYS A 5 10.02 -0.88 3.02
CA CYS A 5 10.67 0.03 3.95
C CYS A 5 11.57 -0.79 4.90
N SER A 6 12.89 -0.56 4.87
CA SER A 6 13.80 -1.05 5.90
C SER A 6 14.28 0.11 6.77
N LYS A 7 13.80 0.20 8.02
CA LYS A 7 14.53 0.94 9.07
C LYS A 7 15.58 0.00 9.65
N SER A 8 16.85 0.42 9.65
CA SER A 8 17.96 -0.33 10.24
C SER A 8 17.63 -0.74 11.69
N PRO A 9 17.93 -1.97 12.11
CA PRO A 9 17.67 -2.40 13.48
C PRO A 9 18.52 -1.59 14.49
N PRO A 10 17.96 -1.25 15.67
CA PRO A 10 18.74 -0.62 16.74
C PRO A 10 19.86 -1.55 17.21
N LYS A 11 21.05 -0.99 17.50
CA LYS A 11 22.28 -1.72 17.86
C LYS A 11 22.24 -2.43 19.23
N HIS A 12 21.08 -2.60 19.84
CA HIS A 12 20.94 -3.14 21.18
C HIS A 12 20.07 -4.41 21.18
N SER A 13 20.55 -5.42 21.89
CA SER A 13 20.12 -6.82 21.92
C SER A 13 18.78 -7.04 22.62
N THR A 14 17.75 -6.28 22.26
CA THR A 14 16.37 -6.57 22.64
C THR A 14 15.74 -7.52 21.62
N PRO A 15 14.93 -8.51 22.04
CA PRO A 15 14.22 -9.38 21.10
C PRO A 15 13.40 -8.53 20.14
N VAL A 16 13.69 -8.69 18.85
CA VAL A 16 13.06 -7.93 17.79
C VAL A 16 11.57 -8.34 17.74
N PRO A 17 10.62 -7.39 17.76
CA PRO A 17 9.22 -7.74 17.60
C PRO A 17 9.02 -8.53 16.30
N LEU A 18 8.01 -9.42 16.25
CA LEU A 18 7.60 -10.15 15.04
C LEU A 18 7.36 -9.22 13.83
N SER A 19 7.24 -7.91 14.09
CA SER A 19 7.18 -6.85 13.09
C SER A 19 8.53 -6.47 12.43
N TYR A 20 9.58 -7.29 12.50
CA TYR A 20 10.92 -6.96 11.98
C TYR A 20 11.57 -8.07 11.14
N LEU A 21 10.87 -9.16 10.85
CA LEU A 21 11.44 -10.41 10.31
C LEU A 21 11.51 -10.53 8.77
N TRP A 22 11.50 -9.44 8.00
CA TRP A 22 11.32 -9.55 6.53
C TRP A 22 12.47 -9.04 5.67
N GLN A 23 13.70 -9.01 6.20
CA GLN A 23 14.81 -8.35 5.52
C GLN A 23 15.77 -9.32 4.83
N VAL A 24 15.64 -9.46 3.51
CA VAL A 24 16.79 -9.64 2.61
C VAL A 24 16.40 -9.24 1.17
N GLY A 25 16.80 -8.03 0.76
CA GLY A 25 16.73 -7.53 -0.62
C GLY A 25 18.04 -6.83 -0.99
N THR A 26 18.45 -6.89 -2.26
CA THR A 26 19.77 -6.44 -2.73
C THR A 26 19.85 -4.92 -2.95
N GLU A 27 21.09 -4.40 -3.00
CA GLU A 27 21.47 -2.96 -3.10
C GLU A 27 20.79 -2.14 -4.21
N LEU A 28 20.20 -2.78 -5.24
CA LEU A 28 19.50 -2.12 -6.34
C LEU A 28 18.04 -1.73 -6.02
N GLN A 29 17.49 -2.22 -4.90
CA GLN A 29 16.17 -1.83 -4.41
C GLN A 29 16.33 -0.62 -3.49
N ARG A 30 16.35 0.60 -4.06
CA ARG A 30 16.18 1.80 -3.24
C ARG A 30 14.85 1.68 -2.49
N SER A 31 14.94 1.43 -1.19
CA SER A 31 13.82 1.32 -0.28
C SER A 31 13.07 2.64 -0.25
N ILE A 32 11.82 2.67 -0.70
CA ILE A 32 10.92 3.79 -0.44
C ILE A 32 10.27 3.48 0.89
N CYS A 33 10.60 4.27 1.91
CA CYS A 33 9.85 4.26 3.14
C CYS A 33 8.81 5.37 3.09
N TRP A 34 7.54 5.02 3.20
CA TRP A 34 6.46 6.02 3.16
C TRP A 34 6.60 7.08 4.27
N ASP A 35 7.20 6.74 5.40
CA ASP A 35 7.51 7.67 6.48
C ASP A 35 8.40 8.86 6.03
N ASP A 36 9.24 8.66 5.00
CA ASP A 36 10.12 9.73 4.48
C ASP A 36 9.41 10.62 3.46
N TYR A 37 8.27 10.17 2.90
CA TYR A 37 7.58 10.82 1.79
C TYR A 37 6.19 11.33 2.17
N VAL A 38 5.58 10.83 3.25
CA VAL A 38 4.32 11.36 3.79
C VAL A 38 4.65 12.52 4.72
N HIS A 39 4.17 13.70 4.37
CA HIS A 39 4.33 14.94 5.13
C HIS A 39 2.97 15.55 5.48
N PRO A 40 2.90 16.51 6.42
CA PRO A 40 1.62 17.10 6.89
C PRO A 40 0.77 17.78 5.81
N GLU A 41 1.38 18.14 4.68
CA GLU A 41 0.70 18.76 3.52
C GLU A 41 0.31 17.74 2.45
N ALA A 42 0.50 16.44 2.69
CA ALA A 42 0.08 15.41 1.75
C ALA A 42 -1.45 15.49 1.53
N PRO A 43 -1.92 15.33 0.29
CA PRO A 43 -3.34 15.39 0.00
C PRO A 43 -4.07 14.19 0.61
N PRO A 44 -5.41 14.29 0.81
CA PRO A 44 -6.24 13.12 1.05
C PRO A 44 -5.93 12.03 0.01
N THR A 45 -5.80 10.79 0.46
CA THR A 45 -5.29 9.71 -0.41
C THR A 45 -6.21 8.49 -0.40
N PHE A 46 -6.63 8.05 -1.58
CA PHE A 46 -7.34 6.78 -1.78
C PHE A 46 -6.38 5.72 -2.32
N LEU A 47 -6.37 4.55 -1.68
CA LEU A 47 -5.52 3.42 -2.04
C LEU A 47 -6.40 2.19 -2.30
N TRP A 48 -6.02 1.40 -3.31
CA TRP A 48 -6.53 0.05 -3.45
C TRP A 48 -5.42 -0.90 -3.93
N HIS A 49 -5.52 -2.17 -3.58
CA HIS A 49 -4.54 -3.19 -3.97
C HIS A 49 -5.15 -4.59 -3.90
N THR A 50 -4.41 -5.59 -4.37
CA THR A 50 -4.80 -7.00 -4.33
C THR A 50 -3.72 -7.82 -3.62
N VAL A 51 -4.13 -8.78 -2.79
CA VAL A 51 -3.20 -9.71 -2.11
C VAL A 51 -2.48 -10.60 -3.13
N ALA A 52 -3.13 -10.90 -4.25
CA ALA A 52 -2.58 -11.73 -5.32
C ALA A 52 -1.58 -11.00 -6.24
N ASP A 53 -1.24 -9.73 -5.99
CA ASP A 53 -0.21 -9.02 -6.76
C ASP A 53 1.17 -9.59 -6.44
N SER A 54 1.69 -10.43 -7.34
CA SER A 54 3.02 -11.03 -7.23
C SER A 54 4.16 -10.11 -7.67
N THR A 55 3.86 -8.93 -8.19
CA THR A 55 4.85 -7.97 -8.72
C THR A 55 5.13 -6.86 -7.72
N VAL A 56 4.09 -6.39 -7.02
CA VAL A 56 4.19 -5.39 -5.96
C VAL A 56 3.49 -5.95 -4.73
N PRO A 57 4.23 -6.32 -3.68
CA PRO A 57 3.63 -6.84 -2.46
C PRO A 57 2.62 -5.87 -1.86
N VAL A 58 1.48 -6.40 -1.42
CA VAL A 58 0.37 -5.63 -0.84
C VAL A 58 0.77 -4.84 0.41
N GLU A 59 1.82 -5.30 1.08
CA GLU A 59 2.48 -4.65 2.22
C GLU A 59 2.86 -3.20 1.93
N ASN A 60 3.14 -2.85 0.67
CA ASN A 60 3.39 -1.47 0.28
C ASN A 60 2.22 -0.55 0.60
N SER A 61 1.01 -0.97 0.27
CA SER A 61 -0.19 -0.19 0.55
C SER A 61 -0.51 -0.14 2.04
N TYR A 62 -0.25 -1.22 2.78
CA TYR A 62 -0.38 -1.22 4.24
C TYR A 62 0.59 -0.23 4.89
N GLN A 63 1.87 -0.24 4.49
CA GLN A 63 2.87 0.69 5.02
C GLN A 63 2.51 2.15 4.69
N MET A 64 2.02 2.43 3.48
CA MET A 64 1.59 3.78 3.11
C MET A 64 0.40 4.25 3.94
N ALA A 65 -0.62 3.40 4.13
CA ALA A 65 -1.77 3.74 4.96
C ALA A 65 -1.37 4.00 6.42
N ILE A 66 -0.44 3.21 6.97
CA ILE A 66 0.11 3.44 8.31
C ILE A 66 0.81 4.81 8.38
N ALA A 67 1.63 5.17 7.40
CA ALA A 67 2.31 6.46 7.37
C ALA A 67 1.30 7.63 7.27
N LEU A 68 0.29 7.52 6.40
CA LEU A 68 -0.81 8.49 6.28
C LEU A 68 -1.58 8.66 7.59
N GLN A 69 -1.91 7.55 8.26
CA GLN A 69 -2.58 7.57 9.57
C GLN A 69 -1.73 8.27 10.64
N GLN A 70 -0.42 7.97 10.70
CA GLN A 70 0.51 8.59 11.65
C GLN A 70 0.63 10.10 11.41
N ALA A 71 0.61 10.54 10.16
CA ALA A 71 0.61 11.95 9.78
C ALA A 71 -0.78 12.62 9.85
N GLN A 72 -1.82 11.91 10.34
CA GLN A 72 -3.21 12.41 10.44
C GLN A 72 -3.79 12.87 9.10
N ILE A 73 -3.35 12.27 7.98
CA ILE A 73 -3.86 12.59 6.64
C ILE A 73 -5.12 11.76 6.37
N PRO A 74 -6.24 12.36 5.91
CA PRO A 74 -7.42 11.61 5.51
C PRO A 74 -7.09 10.59 4.42
N HIS A 75 -7.43 9.33 4.63
CA HIS A 75 -7.15 8.29 3.66
C HIS A 75 -8.15 7.14 3.72
N GLU A 76 -8.22 6.38 2.64
CA GLU A 76 -9.02 5.17 2.53
C GLU A 76 -8.20 4.08 1.84
N LEU A 77 -8.25 2.84 2.35
CA LEU A 77 -7.53 1.69 1.79
C LEU A 77 -8.47 0.51 1.58
N HIS A 78 -8.52 -0.02 0.36
CA HIS A 78 -9.20 -1.27 0.03
C HIS A 78 -8.22 -2.35 -0.40
N VAL A 79 -8.29 -3.53 0.21
CA VAL A 79 -7.48 -4.67 -0.20
C VAL A 79 -8.37 -5.84 -0.58
N PHE A 80 -8.22 -6.31 -1.81
CA PHE A 80 -8.99 -7.41 -2.36
C PHE A 80 -8.15 -8.70 -2.42
N PRO A 81 -8.75 -9.89 -2.26
CA PRO A 81 -7.99 -11.13 -2.23
C PRO A 81 -7.40 -11.53 -3.60
N CYS A 82 -8.08 -11.19 -4.69
CA CYS A 82 -7.75 -11.63 -6.04
C CYS A 82 -7.50 -10.45 -6.98
N GLY A 83 -6.66 -10.69 -7.98
CA GLY A 83 -6.31 -9.72 -9.01
C GLY A 83 -4.82 -9.66 -9.28
N GLU A 84 -4.42 -9.82 -10.54
CA GLU A 84 -3.02 -9.73 -10.95
C GLU A 84 -2.53 -8.29 -10.96
N HIS A 85 -1.21 -8.11 -11.06
CA HIS A 85 -0.63 -6.78 -11.24
C HIS A 85 -1.23 -6.07 -12.47
N GLY A 86 -1.53 -4.78 -12.34
CA GLY A 86 -1.90 -3.94 -13.48
C GLY A 86 -3.31 -4.17 -14.04
N ILE A 87 -4.28 -4.58 -13.22
CA ILE A 87 -5.70 -4.72 -13.61
C ILE A 87 -6.31 -3.45 -14.22
N GLY A 88 -5.76 -2.28 -13.91
CA GLY A 88 -6.26 -0.99 -14.39
C GLY A 88 -7.72 -0.78 -13.99
N LEU A 89 -8.58 -0.46 -14.96
CA LEU A 89 -10.01 -0.19 -14.71
C LEU A 89 -10.84 -1.42 -14.33
N GLY A 90 -10.27 -2.64 -14.34
CA GLY A 90 -11.06 -3.83 -14.01
C GLY A 90 -12.19 -4.12 -15.00
N THR A 91 -12.09 -3.64 -16.24
CA THR A 91 -13.11 -3.80 -17.29
C THR A 91 -12.97 -5.11 -18.08
N ILE A 92 -11.82 -5.79 -17.95
CA ILE A 92 -11.61 -7.10 -18.56
C ILE A 92 -12.20 -8.13 -17.60
N HIS A 93 -13.38 -8.69 -17.90
CA HIS A 93 -13.99 -9.80 -17.16
C HIS A 93 -13.19 -11.12 -17.25
N SER A 94 -11.88 -11.08 -17.03
CA SER A 94 -11.11 -12.27 -16.76
C SER A 94 -11.49 -12.73 -15.36
N ARG A 95 -11.69 -14.04 -15.19
CA ARG A 95 -11.93 -14.68 -13.87
C ARG A 95 -10.85 -14.35 -12.83
N ARG A 96 -9.76 -13.71 -13.26
CA ARG A 96 -8.61 -13.32 -12.45
C ARG A 96 -8.79 -12.00 -11.70
N GLN A 97 -9.81 -11.19 -12.00
CA GLN A 97 -10.00 -9.88 -11.34
C GLN A 97 -10.75 -9.93 -10.02
N GLY A 98 -11.50 -11.00 -9.75
CA GLY A 98 -12.24 -11.17 -8.49
C GLY A 98 -13.13 -9.96 -8.19
N SER A 99 -13.16 -9.54 -6.93
CA SER A 99 -13.93 -8.40 -6.42
C SER A 99 -13.26 -7.03 -6.60
N ALA A 100 -12.06 -6.98 -7.21
CA ALA A 100 -11.29 -5.76 -7.29
C ALA A 100 -11.96 -4.71 -8.19
N ASP A 101 -12.83 -5.11 -9.12
CA ASP A 101 -13.60 -4.21 -9.99
C ASP A 101 -14.43 -3.15 -9.23
N GLN A 102 -14.75 -3.42 -7.97
CA GLN A 102 -15.47 -2.53 -7.04
C GLN A 102 -14.69 -1.26 -6.68
N TRP A 103 -13.35 -1.26 -6.82
CA TRP A 103 -12.49 -0.14 -6.40
C TRP A 103 -12.95 1.19 -7.02
N ARG A 104 -13.47 1.17 -8.26
CA ARG A 104 -13.94 2.36 -8.97
C ARG A 104 -15.12 3.03 -8.29
N GLY A 105 -16.12 2.24 -7.91
CA GLY A 105 -17.31 2.77 -7.23
C GLY A 105 -16.99 3.26 -5.82
N LEU A 106 -16.02 2.64 -5.16
CA LEU A 106 -15.50 3.08 -3.86
C LEU A 106 -14.73 4.41 -4.00
N ALA A 107 -13.84 4.52 -4.98
CA ALA A 107 -13.10 5.74 -5.27
C ALA A 107 -14.04 6.90 -5.65
N GLU A 108 -15.07 6.64 -6.47
CA GLU A 108 -16.08 7.65 -6.81
C GLU A 108 -16.80 8.16 -5.55
N ARG A 109 -17.25 7.25 -4.69
CA ARG A 109 -17.92 7.63 -3.43
C ARG A 109 -17.01 8.46 -2.55
N TRP A 110 -15.77 8.04 -2.36
CA TRP A 110 -14.79 8.74 -1.55
C TRP A 110 -14.50 10.15 -2.09
N LEU A 111 -14.33 10.32 -3.40
CA LEU A 111 -14.17 11.64 -4.02
C LEU A 111 -15.38 12.55 -3.78
N ARG A 112 -16.60 12.01 -3.85
CA ARG A 112 -17.83 12.76 -3.54
C ARG A 112 -17.88 13.20 -2.08
N GLU A 113 -17.42 12.35 -1.15
CA GLU A 113 -17.34 12.70 0.28
C GLU A 113 -16.34 13.84 0.54
N LEU A 114 -15.33 13.98 -0.31
CA LEU A 114 -14.37 15.09 -0.30
C LEU A 114 -14.85 16.34 -1.06
N ASN A 115 -16.06 16.32 -1.64
CA ASN A 115 -16.61 17.38 -2.49
C ASN A 115 -15.73 17.72 -3.72
N PHE A 116 -15.17 16.69 -4.35
CA PHE A 116 -14.40 16.83 -5.60
C PHE A 116 -15.29 16.82 -6.86
#